data_AF-A0A9P7CU23-F1
#
_entry.id   AF-A0A9P7CU23-F1
#
_cell.length_a   1.000
_cell.length_b   1.000
_cell.length_c   1.000
_cell.angle_alpha   90.00
_cell.angle_beta   90.00
_cell.angle_gamma   90.00
#
_symmetry.space_group_name_H-M   'P 1'
#
loop_
_entity.id
_entity.type
_entity.pdbx_description
1 polymer ?
#
loop_
_entity_poly.entity_id
_entity_poly.type
_entity_poly.pdbx_seq_one_letter_code
_entity_poly.pdbx_strand_id
1 'polypeptide(L)'
;MSRAFAIAELKNTPLTGANLLDVSSIGISLGLLNKNLDILTNALRLFYSGVKISDIVAKDGIQSDGSFMQHNGLLYNGNYGKDYINDLLDVFIETKNTALAPSPEVQRDFETLIEGTEWMIIADTKLGALLWQYSVIGRMISFRYSDRQASGGVKIDIASIAESTEGWENEEAFKQITGRLQQPASNANQGQLIGTRYFYNSDYMVHRTANYVVTMKMYSSRTVNSECLNVQNPFGFHLSDGAIFNYLNGDEYRDTFVVWNWNLIPGITVNVGGTALTCTKVKTKGKKDFVGGATDDNTGITVFDYLNPTNGHLSFKKTVFFFSSAYAIQLGSVQSINSSSPLVTVLDQRLQNGNTYINGKLQSGNIDSTTTQTRSIWHSDIGYYFPQEQPVYVESKKKVGNWSTIGISKGKHSETLWTSYIEHSNSPSPGLLTQYIVQPGVQESNFHSNVLKKKAPIDLDSSETPQVNAAYSEQDETIAIAFWTSGQYTAPWKSAEIYVDNPCVVLLKCIGRKTYRITVADPSQKLTTIGLSVKLDDSENRNITVNLPTGILAGKAIVQIVEF
;
A
#
# COMPACT_ATOMS: atom_id res chain seq x y z
N MET A 1 39.82 -17.66 5.89
CA MET A 1 38.83 -16.71 5.32
C MET A 1 37.68 -17.54 4.75
N SER A 2 36.43 -17.37 5.19
CA SER A 2 35.32 -18.04 4.50
C SER A 2 35.31 -17.53 3.06
N ARG A 3 35.09 -18.40 2.05
CA ARG A 3 35.11 -17.95 0.64
C ARG A 3 34.11 -16.82 0.39
N ALA A 4 32.96 -16.83 1.07
CA ALA A 4 31.93 -15.80 0.94
C ALA A 4 32.41 -14.44 1.49
N PHE A 5 32.97 -14.39 2.70
CA PHE A 5 33.47 -13.14 3.28
C PHE A 5 34.72 -12.62 2.55
N ALA A 6 35.62 -13.54 2.15
CA ALA A 6 36.78 -13.20 1.32
C ALA A 6 36.38 -12.48 0.03
N ILE A 7 35.32 -12.95 -0.64
CA ILE A 7 34.81 -12.35 -1.88
C ILE A 7 34.18 -10.97 -1.61
N ALA A 8 33.50 -10.78 -0.48
CA ALA A 8 32.96 -9.48 -0.09
C ALA A 8 34.06 -8.46 0.25
N GLU A 9 35.14 -8.90 0.90
CA GLU A 9 36.28 -8.08 1.29
C GLU A 9 37.19 -7.70 0.10
N LEU A 10 37.30 -8.57 -0.93
CA LEU A 10 38.36 -8.45 -1.95
C LEU A 10 37.98 -7.70 -3.24
N LYS A 11 36.69 -7.43 -3.54
CA LYS A 11 36.32 -6.83 -4.84
C LYS A 11 34.97 -6.09 -4.87
N ASN A 12 34.87 -4.87 -4.32
CA ASN A 12 33.71 -3.97 -4.56
C ASN A 12 32.38 -4.74 -4.68
N THR A 13 31.99 -5.42 -3.61
CA THR A 13 30.95 -6.46 -3.66
C THR A 13 29.66 -5.94 -4.33
N PRO A 14 29.06 -6.66 -5.29
CA PRO A 14 27.79 -6.26 -5.90
C PRO A 14 26.59 -6.48 -4.97
N LEU A 15 26.82 -7.01 -3.77
CA LEU A 15 25.78 -7.28 -2.77
C LEU A 15 25.30 -5.98 -2.13
N THR A 16 23.99 -5.88 -1.92
CA THR A 16 23.31 -4.72 -1.34
C THR A 16 22.15 -5.18 -0.45
N GLY A 17 21.64 -4.28 0.39
CA GLY A 17 20.52 -4.55 1.29
C GLY A 17 20.79 -5.78 2.18
N ALA A 18 19.80 -6.66 2.31
CA ALA A 18 19.88 -7.83 3.19
C ALA A 18 21.09 -8.72 2.89
N ASN A 19 21.37 -9.00 1.60
CA ASN A 19 22.49 -9.87 1.24
C ASN A 19 23.86 -9.31 1.64
N LEU A 20 24.00 -7.97 1.72
CA LEU A 20 25.23 -7.35 2.21
C LEU A 20 25.40 -7.57 3.71
N LEU A 21 24.32 -7.41 4.47
CA LEU A 21 24.33 -7.61 5.92
C LEU A 21 24.58 -9.08 6.26
N ASP A 22 23.86 -10.03 5.65
CA ASP A 22 24.05 -11.48 5.83
C ASP A 22 25.54 -11.88 5.69
N VAL A 23 26.18 -11.45 4.60
CA VAL A 23 27.58 -11.79 4.32
C VAL A 23 28.54 -11.07 5.27
N SER A 24 28.19 -9.86 5.70
CA SER A 24 28.98 -9.12 6.68
C SER A 24 28.87 -9.77 8.07
N SER A 25 27.70 -10.28 8.47
CA SER A 25 27.48 -11.03 9.71
C SER A 25 28.32 -12.30 9.78
N ILE A 26 28.53 -13.00 8.65
CA ILE A 26 29.49 -14.12 8.56
C ILE A 26 30.92 -13.65 8.87
N GLY A 27 31.30 -12.45 8.41
CA GLY A 27 32.58 -11.83 8.70
C GLY A 27 32.77 -11.50 10.18
N ILE A 28 31.74 -10.92 10.80
CA ILE A 28 31.71 -10.60 12.23
C ILE A 28 31.93 -11.89 13.04
N SER A 29 31.13 -12.93 12.76
CA SER A 29 31.25 -14.25 13.39
C SER A 29 32.66 -14.85 13.21
N LEU A 30 33.25 -14.72 12.02
CA LEU A 30 34.60 -15.22 11.73
C LEU A 30 35.68 -14.47 12.52
N GLY A 31 35.54 -13.15 12.65
CA GLY A 31 36.43 -12.31 13.44
C GLY A 31 36.39 -12.70 14.92
N LEU A 32 35.19 -12.86 15.48
CA LEU A 32 34.97 -13.31 16.85
C LEU A 32 35.55 -14.72 17.09
N LEU A 33 35.23 -15.70 16.21
CA LEU A 33 35.68 -17.09 16.34
C LEU A 33 37.21 -17.21 16.35
N ASN A 34 37.90 -16.43 15.51
CA ASN A 34 39.36 -16.46 15.42
C ASN A 34 40.05 -15.49 16.37
N LYS A 35 39.30 -14.73 17.18
CA LYS A 35 39.81 -13.63 18.00
C LYS A 35 40.65 -12.64 17.18
N ASN A 36 40.21 -12.34 15.96
CA ASN A 36 40.90 -11.47 15.02
C ASN A 36 40.17 -10.12 14.90
N LEU A 37 40.76 -9.09 15.51
CA LEU A 37 40.18 -7.75 15.57
C LEU A 37 40.08 -7.08 14.19
N ASP A 38 41.04 -7.31 13.29
CA ASP A 38 41.04 -6.71 11.96
C ASP A 38 39.87 -7.25 11.11
N ILE A 39 39.65 -8.56 11.13
CA ILE A 39 38.52 -9.19 10.44
C ILE A 39 37.20 -8.67 11.01
N LEU A 40 37.09 -8.62 12.34
CA LEU A 40 35.88 -8.16 13.02
C LEU A 40 35.54 -6.71 12.66
N THR A 41 36.52 -5.81 12.77
CA THR A 41 36.31 -4.37 12.51
C THR A 41 36.07 -4.09 11.03
N ASN A 42 36.72 -4.81 10.11
CA ASN A 42 36.42 -4.72 8.68
C ASN A 42 35.00 -5.20 8.36
N ALA A 43 34.56 -6.30 8.97
CA ALA A 43 33.22 -6.84 8.77
C ALA A 43 32.15 -5.88 9.32
N LEU A 44 32.34 -5.33 10.52
CA LEU A 44 31.44 -4.33 11.11
C LEU A 44 31.37 -3.04 10.27
N ARG A 45 32.52 -2.57 9.77
CA ARG A 45 32.55 -1.40 8.87
C ARG A 45 31.76 -1.66 7.59
N LEU A 46 31.89 -2.85 7.00
CA LEU A 46 31.11 -3.23 5.83
C LEU A 46 29.62 -3.34 6.16
N PHE A 47 29.28 -3.97 7.28
CA PHE A 47 27.91 -4.11 7.79
C PHE A 47 27.22 -2.76 7.94
N TYR A 48 27.81 -1.85 8.73
CA TYR A 48 27.26 -0.50 8.94
C TYR A 48 27.25 0.37 7.69
N SER A 49 28.14 0.14 6.72
CA SER A 49 28.08 0.86 5.43
C SER A 49 26.82 0.54 4.60
N GLY A 50 26.18 -0.61 4.89
CA GLY A 50 24.90 -1.03 4.33
C GLY A 50 23.68 -0.45 5.05
N VAL A 51 23.88 0.22 6.19
CA VAL A 51 22.82 0.79 7.03
C VAL A 51 22.71 2.27 6.78
N LYS A 52 22.08 2.57 5.64
CA LYS A 52 21.81 3.94 5.24
C LYS A 52 20.55 4.09 4.42
N ILE A 53 19.91 5.27 4.53
CA ILE A 53 18.90 5.69 3.58
C ILE A 53 19.56 5.78 2.19
N SER A 54 18.93 5.15 1.21
CA SER A 54 19.38 5.14 -0.18
C SER A 54 19.37 6.55 -0.76
N ASP A 55 20.46 6.92 -1.42
CA ASP A 55 20.64 8.15 -2.17
C ASP A 55 19.98 8.13 -3.56
N ILE A 56 19.51 6.95 -3.98
CA ILE A 56 18.90 6.70 -5.27
C ILE A 56 17.51 6.11 -5.05
N VAL A 57 16.51 6.73 -5.68
CA VAL A 57 15.13 6.24 -5.67
C VAL A 57 15.08 4.80 -6.19
N ALA A 58 14.42 3.93 -5.43
CA ALA A 58 14.20 2.54 -5.76
C ALA A 58 15.44 1.62 -5.81
N LYS A 59 16.56 2.07 -5.24
CA LYS A 59 17.74 1.21 -5.03
C LYS A 59 17.58 0.40 -3.74
N ASP A 60 18.17 -0.79 -3.73
CA ASP A 60 18.11 -1.71 -2.60
C ASP A 60 18.58 -1.07 -1.29
N GLY A 61 17.83 -1.32 -0.20
CA GLY A 61 18.06 -0.75 1.13
C GLY A 61 16.89 0.08 1.66
N ILE A 62 17.18 0.86 2.69
CA ILE A 62 16.22 1.74 3.37
C ILE A 62 15.88 2.91 2.45
N GLN A 63 14.61 3.23 2.28
CA GLN A 63 14.15 4.40 1.55
C GLN A 63 13.79 5.52 2.54
N SER A 64 13.76 6.77 2.04
CA SER A 64 13.54 7.95 2.89
C SER A 64 12.14 8.03 3.52
N ASP A 65 11.18 7.25 3.00
CA ASP A 65 9.82 7.15 3.52
C ASP A 65 9.64 6.00 4.55
N GLY A 66 10.72 5.29 4.88
CA GLY A 66 10.73 4.13 5.77
C GLY A 66 10.38 2.79 5.08
N SER A 67 10.11 2.80 3.77
CA SER A 67 10.01 1.56 3.02
C SER A 67 11.39 0.90 2.84
N PHE A 68 11.43 -0.41 2.70
CA PHE A 68 12.62 -1.17 2.39
C PHE A 68 12.48 -1.78 1.01
N MET A 69 13.52 -1.65 0.19
CA MET A 69 13.53 -2.19 -1.15
C MET A 69 14.64 -3.22 -1.36
N GLN A 70 14.36 -4.21 -2.20
CA GLN A 70 15.36 -5.17 -2.65
C GLN A 70 15.08 -5.58 -4.09
N HIS A 71 16.10 -6.03 -4.81
CA HIS A 71 16.02 -6.52 -6.18
C HIS A 71 15.48 -5.48 -7.17
N ASN A 72 16.06 -4.28 -7.17
CA ASN A 72 15.76 -3.19 -8.11
C ASN A 72 14.35 -2.62 -7.93
N GLY A 73 14.04 -2.18 -6.72
CA GLY A 73 12.85 -1.35 -6.47
C GLY A 73 11.58 -2.10 -6.07
N LEU A 74 11.69 -3.35 -5.60
CA LEU A 74 10.55 -4.07 -5.02
C LEU A 74 10.42 -3.73 -3.54
N LEU A 75 9.23 -3.31 -3.14
CA LEU A 75 8.85 -3.16 -1.74
C LEU A 75 8.93 -4.51 -1.03
N TYR A 76 9.76 -4.59 0.01
CA TYR A 76 10.16 -5.86 0.60
C TYR A 76 10.35 -5.83 2.13
N ASN A 77 9.75 -4.87 2.84
CA ASN A 77 9.80 -4.79 4.31
C ASN A 77 9.48 -6.15 4.96
N GLY A 78 8.50 -6.90 4.44
CA GLY A 78 8.05 -8.15 5.04
C GLY A 78 8.85 -9.41 4.70
N ASN A 79 9.96 -9.30 3.96
CA ASN A 79 10.89 -10.42 3.77
C ASN A 79 12.34 -9.96 3.85
N TYR A 80 12.94 -9.45 2.77
CA TYR A 80 14.34 -9.01 2.82
C TYR A 80 14.56 -7.89 3.83
N GLY A 81 13.60 -6.97 4.00
CA GLY A 81 13.66 -5.96 5.05
C GLY A 81 13.61 -6.57 6.45
N LYS A 82 12.83 -7.63 6.65
CA LYS A 82 12.77 -8.39 7.90
C LYS A 82 14.06 -9.15 8.19
N ASP A 83 14.68 -9.79 7.19
CA ASP A 83 15.99 -10.45 7.34
C ASP A 83 17.05 -9.40 7.71
N TYR A 84 17.07 -8.28 6.98
CA TYR A 84 17.90 -7.11 7.25
C TYR A 84 17.72 -6.58 8.68
N ILE A 85 16.47 -6.41 9.15
CA ILE A 85 16.21 -5.95 10.53
C ILE A 85 16.77 -6.94 11.55
N ASN A 86 16.56 -8.25 11.38
CA ASN A 86 17.05 -9.22 12.35
C ASN A 86 18.58 -9.24 12.45
N ASP A 87 19.29 -9.13 11.32
CA ASP A 87 20.75 -8.96 11.31
C ASP A 87 21.18 -7.72 12.11
N LEU A 88 20.47 -6.60 11.95
CA LEU A 88 20.75 -5.37 12.71
C LEU A 88 20.56 -5.58 14.21
N LEU A 89 19.44 -6.20 14.61
CA LEU A 89 19.14 -6.45 16.02
C LEU A 89 20.24 -7.26 16.68
N ASP A 90 20.67 -8.35 16.04
CA ASP A 90 21.73 -9.22 16.56
C ASP A 90 23.05 -8.42 16.74
N VAL A 91 23.48 -7.69 15.72
CA VAL A 91 24.74 -6.91 15.78
C VAL A 91 24.66 -5.74 16.76
N PHE A 92 23.53 -5.05 16.86
CA PHE A 92 23.35 -3.95 17.81
C PHE A 92 23.39 -4.44 19.26
N ILE A 93 22.80 -5.60 19.57
CA ILE A 93 22.88 -6.22 20.89
C ILE A 93 24.33 -6.62 21.19
N GLU A 94 25.02 -7.28 20.26
CA GLU A 94 26.40 -7.74 20.45
C GLU A 94 27.41 -6.59 20.65
N THR A 95 27.16 -5.44 20.03
CA THR A 95 28.05 -4.26 20.10
C THR A 95 27.67 -3.25 21.18
N LYS A 96 26.55 -3.47 21.88
CA LYS A 96 26.04 -2.59 22.94
C LYS A 96 27.08 -2.36 24.03
N ASN A 97 27.17 -1.11 24.51
CA ASN A 97 28.14 -0.68 25.53
C ASN A 97 29.62 -0.91 25.16
N THR A 98 29.94 -1.01 23.87
CA THR A 98 31.32 -1.08 23.36
C THR A 98 31.63 0.09 22.43
N ALA A 99 32.91 0.30 22.13
CA ALA A 99 33.34 1.27 21.11
C ALA A 99 32.95 0.87 19.66
N LEU A 100 32.35 -0.31 19.48
CA LEU A 100 31.91 -0.84 18.19
C LEU A 100 30.42 -0.61 17.93
N ALA A 101 29.70 0.04 18.86
CA ALA A 101 28.28 0.36 18.71
C ALA A 101 28.00 1.22 17.47
N PRO A 102 26.77 1.17 16.91
CA PRO A 102 26.41 1.93 15.72
C PRO A 102 26.51 3.45 15.96
N SER A 103 26.96 4.17 14.94
CA SER A 103 26.98 5.64 14.96
C SER A 103 25.57 6.24 15.01
N PRO A 104 25.40 7.49 15.48
CA PRO A 104 24.08 8.15 15.48
C PRO A 104 23.40 8.23 14.11
N GLU A 105 24.17 8.24 13.01
CA GLU A 105 23.60 8.19 11.65
C GLU A 105 22.94 6.83 11.37
N VAL A 106 23.62 5.73 11.69
CA VAL A 106 23.07 4.37 11.58
C VAL A 106 21.83 4.20 12.47
N GLN A 107 21.84 4.80 13.66
CA GLN A 107 20.70 4.76 14.59
C GLN A 107 19.44 5.44 14.00
N ARG A 108 19.60 6.62 13.39
CA ARG A 108 18.50 7.36 12.73
C ARG A 108 17.96 6.66 11.48
N ASP A 109 18.85 6.05 10.69
CA ASP A 109 18.44 5.35 9.49
C ASP A 109 17.70 4.04 9.84
N PHE A 110 18.11 3.37 10.93
CA PHE A 110 17.35 2.24 11.47
C PHE A 110 15.99 2.66 12.03
N GLU A 111 15.89 3.78 12.75
CA GLU A 111 14.61 4.33 13.21
C GLU A 111 13.66 4.56 12.04
N THR A 112 14.12 5.22 10.97
CA THR A 112 13.34 5.46 9.75
C THR A 112 12.76 4.16 9.18
N LEU A 113 13.56 3.07 9.17
CA LEU A 113 13.11 1.76 8.72
C LEU A 113 12.04 1.15 9.64
N ILE A 114 12.26 1.18 10.96
CA ILE A 114 11.33 0.57 11.93
C ILE A 114 10.01 1.35 12.00
N GLU A 115 10.07 2.68 11.97
CA GLU A 115 8.90 3.55 11.85
C GLU A 115 8.10 3.28 10.59
N GLY A 116 8.73 2.99 9.45
CA GLY A 116 8.01 2.60 8.24
C GLY A 116 7.45 1.17 8.31
N THR A 117 8.19 0.27 8.93
CA THR A 117 7.87 -1.17 8.98
C THR A 117 6.65 -1.47 9.85
N GLU A 118 6.46 -0.77 10.98
CA GLU A 118 5.30 -1.02 11.85
C GLU A 118 3.95 -0.77 11.13
N TRP A 119 3.92 0.17 10.17
CA TRP A 119 2.73 0.45 9.38
C TRP A 119 2.33 -0.73 8.51
N MET A 120 3.28 -1.60 8.17
CA MET A 120 3.11 -2.75 7.30
C MET A 120 2.77 -4.05 8.05
N ILE A 121 2.62 -3.96 9.38
CA ILE A 121 2.26 -5.08 10.26
C ILE A 121 0.79 -4.96 10.67
N ILE A 122 0.07 -6.07 10.57
CA ILE A 122 -1.31 -6.25 11.04
C ILE A 122 -1.36 -7.41 12.04
N ALA A 123 -2.52 -7.60 12.68
CA ALA A 123 -2.78 -8.76 13.51
C ALA A 123 -3.83 -9.67 12.89
N ASP A 124 -3.63 -10.98 12.98
CA ASP A 124 -4.70 -11.98 12.82
C ASP A 124 -5.28 -12.26 14.21
N THR A 125 -6.50 -11.78 14.45
CA THR A 125 -7.16 -11.87 15.76
C THR A 125 -7.57 -13.29 16.14
N LYS A 126 -7.81 -14.17 15.15
CA LYS A 126 -8.15 -15.58 15.42
C LYS A 126 -6.93 -16.37 15.85
N LEU A 127 -5.77 -16.04 15.31
CA LEU A 127 -4.50 -16.66 15.66
C LEU A 127 -3.79 -16.00 16.85
N GLY A 128 -4.14 -14.75 17.17
CA GLY A 128 -3.42 -13.95 18.17
C GLY A 128 -1.98 -13.67 17.74
N ALA A 129 -1.74 -13.46 16.44
CA ALA A 129 -0.39 -13.36 15.87
C ALA A 129 -0.26 -12.17 14.92
N LEU A 130 0.95 -11.61 14.85
CA LEU A 130 1.30 -10.56 13.89
C LEU A 130 1.54 -11.16 12.50
N LEU A 131 0.94 -10.55 11.47
CA LEU A 131 1.15 -10.87 10.06
C LEU A 131 1.68 -9.64 9.31
N TRP A 132 2.38 -9.89 8.21
CA TRP A 132 2.68 -8.86 7.22
C TRP A 132 1.46 -8.57 6.36
N GLN A 133 1.33 -7.31 5.92
CA GLN A 133 0.48 -6.98 4.77
C GLN A 133 1.01 -7.69 3.52
N TYR A 134 0.13 -8.28 2.71
CA TYR A 134 0.55 -9.17 1.63
C TYR A 134 1.26 -8.45 0.47
N SER A 135 1.09 -7.13 0.34
CA SER A 135 1.81 -6.31 -0.65
C SER A 135 3.31 -6.13 -0.34
N VAL A 136 3.76 -6.45 0.88
CA VAL A 136 5.13 -6.14 1.33
C VAL A 136 6.05 -7.37 1.44
N ILE A 137 5.53 -8.55 1.07
CA ILE A 137 6.25 -9.84 1.15
C ILE A 137 6.67 -10.39 -0.23
N GLY A 138 6.40 -9.64 -1.30
CA GLY A 138 6.79 -9.99 -2.68
C GLY A 138 6.37 -11.41 -3.09
N ARG A 139 7.32 -12.20 -3.60
CA ARG A 139 7.02 -13.58 -4.07
C ARG A 139 6.57 -14.53 -2.97
N MET A 140 6.79 -14.17 -1.71
CA MET A 140 6.44 -15.02 -0.57
C MET A 140 4.94 -15.13 -0.35
N ILE A 141 4.12 -14.28 -1.00
CA ILE A 141 2.66 -14.44 -1.08
C ILE A 141 2.23 -15.83 -1.56
N SER A 142 3.11 -16.53 -2.28
CA SER A 142 2.92 -17.90 -2.73
C SER A 142 3.14 -18.99 -1.66
N PHE A 143 3.47 -18.61 -0.42
CA PHE A 143 3.63 -19.52 0.70
C PHE A 143 2.35 -19.73 1.49
N ARG A 144 2.21 -20.94 2.02
CA ARG A 144 1.17 -21.28 3.00
C ARG A 144 1.55 -20.73 4.36
N TYR A 145 0.59 -20.29 5.14
CA TYR A 145 0.76 -19.82 6.51
C TYR A 145 1.60 -20.81 7.35
N SER A 146 1.30 -22.11 7.26
CA SER A 146 1.97 -23.16 8.03
C SER A 146 3.46 -23.33 7.73
N ASP A 147 3.94 -22.77 6.61
CA ASP A 147 5.36 -22.84 6.25
C ASP A 147 6.23 -21.91 7.12
N ARG A 148 5.59 -21.04 7.93
CA ARG A 148 6.23 -20.12 8.89
C ARG A 148 7.24 -19.16 8.23
N GLN A 149 7.03 -18.87 6.95
CA GLN A 149 7.73 -17.85 6.17
C GLN A 149 6.95 -16.52 6.24
N ALA A 150 7.24 -15.55 5.36
CA ALA A 150 6.62 -14.22 5.39
C ALA A 150 5.06 -14.21 5.32
N SER A 151 4.42 -15.16 4.63
CA SER A 151 2.94 -15.32 4.70
C SER A 151 2.43 -15.88 6.02
N GLY A 152 3.33 -16.45 6.82
CA GLY A 152 3.07 -17.14 8.09
C GLY A 152 3.43 -16.32 9.34
N GLY A 153 3.76 -15.04 9.18
CA GLY A 153 3.98 -14.11 10.30
C GLY A 153 5.16 -13.16 10.12
N VAL A 154 5.28 -12.20 11.04
CA VAL A 154 6.27 -11.11 10.97
C VAL A 154 7.71 -11.61 11.14
N LYS A 155 7.95 -12.54 12.07
CA LYS A 155 9.28 -13.14 12.33
C LYS A 155 10.42 -12.13 12.59
N ILE A 156 10.07 -10.95 13.11
CA ILE A 156 10.98 -10.02 13.77
C ILE A 156 10.90 -10.32 15.27
N ASP A 157 12.04 -10.33 15.95
CA ASP A 157 12.05 -10.33 17.41
C ASP A 157 11.70 -8.92 17.94
N ILE A 158 10.40 -8.71 18.18
CA ILE A 158 9.88 -7.41 18.61
C ILE A 158 10.48 -6.97 19.95
N ALA A 159 10.77 -7.89 20.86
CA ALA A 159 11.35 -7.54 22.15
C ALA A 159 12.79 -7.01 21.99
N SER A 160 13.56 -7.65 21.10
CA SER A 160 14.94 -7.26 20.79
C SER A 160 15.07 -5.87 20.16
N ILE A 161 14.01 -5.32 19.54
CA ILE A 161 14.03 -3.94 19.02
C ILE A 161 14.29 -2.93 20.14
N ALA A 162 13.55 -3.01 21.25
CA ALA A 162 13.73 -2.08 22.37
C ALA A 162 15.04 -2.36 23.12
N GLU A 163 15.43 -3.63 23.25
CA GLU A 163 16.69 -4.01 23.92
C GLU A 163 17.93 -3.50 23.17
N SER A 164 17.95 -3.65 21.84
CA SER A 164 19.08 -3.27 20.97
C SER A 164 19.29 -1.76 20.88
N THR A 165 18.27 -0.97 21.22
CA THR A 165 18.26 0.50 21.07
C THR A 165 18.32 1.26 22.41
N GLU A 166 18.48 0.54 23.53
CA GLU A 166 18.62 1.14 24.85
C GLU A 166 19.85 2.08 24.92
N GLY A 167 19.64 3.31 25.42
CA GLY A 167 20.64 4.35 25.54
C GLY A 167 20.84 5.20 24.29
N TRP A 168 20.10 4.95 23.20
CA TRP A 168 20.11 5.81 22.01
C TRP A 168 19.27 7.08 22.23
N GLU A 169 19.57 8.13 21.48
CA GLU A 169 18.81 9.41 21.55
C GLU A 169 17.31 9.22 21.25
N ASN A 170 16.99 8.28 20.37
CA ASN A 170 15.66 7.93 19.88
C ASN A 170 15.06 6.67 20.53
N GLU A 171 15.59 6.20 21.66
CA GLU A 171 15.15 4.99 22.36
C GLU A 171 13.62 4.96 22.61
N GLU A 172 13.03 6.11 22.93
CA GLU A 172 11.60 6.21 23.23
C GLU A 172 10.71 5.87 22.01
N ALA A 173 11.15 6.20 20.79
CA ALA A 173 10.41 5.85 19.58
C ALA A 173 10.29 4.33 19.43
N PHE A 174 11.40 3.60 19.64
CA PHE A 174 11.42 2.14 19.60
C PHE A 174 10.58 1.50 20.71
N LYS A 175 10.61 2.06 21.94
CA LYS A 175 9.73 1.61 23.03
C LYS A 175 8.24 1.76 22.69
N GLN A 176 7.85 2.86 22.06
CA GLN A 176 6.47 3.06 21.64
C GLN A 176 6.04 2.09 20.53
N ILE A 177 6.90 1.86 19.54
CA ILE A 177 6.64 0.91 18.45
C ILE A 177 6.50 -0.52 18.99
N THR A 178 7.46 -0.97 19.80
CA THR A 178 7.43 -2.30 20.41
C THR A 178 6.23 -2.47 21.33
N GLY A 179 5.92 -1.47 22.15
CA GLY A 179 4.73 -1.45 23.00
C GLY A 179 3.45 -1.61 22.19
N ARG A 180 3.30 -0.91 21.05
CA ARG A 180 2.17 -1.10 20.13
C ARG A 180 2.10 -2.52 19.57
N LEU A 181 3.22 -3.07 19.11
CA LEU A 181 3.27 -4.38 18.46
C LEU A 181 3.08 -5.57 19.43
N GLN A 182 3.33 -5.37 20.72
CA GLN A 182 3.15 -6.42 21.74
C GLN A 182 1.76 -6.41 22.41
N GLN A 183 0.94 -5.39 22.16
CA GLN A 183 -0.42 -5.34 22.72
C GLN A 183 -1.31 -6.48 22.18
N PRO A 184 -2.24 -7.03 22.99
CA PRO A 184 -3.25 -7.94 22.48
C PRO A 184 -4.11 -7.27 21.39
N ALA A 185 -4.26 -7.95 20.25
CA ALA A 185 -5.03 -7.43 19.13
C ALA A 185 -6.54 -7.63 19.33
N SER A 186 -7.32 -6.56 19.15
CA SER A 186 -8.80 -6.60 19.09
C SER A 186 -9.35 -6.62 17.67
N ASN A 187 -8.55 -6.19 16.70
CA ASN A 187 -8.83 -6.17 15.26
C ASN A 187 -7.48 -6.16 14.51
N ALA A 188 -7.52 -6.08 13.18
CA ALA A 188 -6.32 -6.11 12.34
C ALA A 188 -5.38 -4.92 12.55
N ASN A 189 -5.88 -3.78 13.04
CA ASN A 189 -5.04 -2.65 13.40
C ASN A 189 -4.31 -2.90 14.73
N GLN A 190 -3.18 -3.58 14.64
CA GLN A 190 -2.29 -3.82 15.77
C GLN A 190 -1.91 -2.50 16.47
N GLY A 191 -2.03 -2.48 17.79
CA GLY A 191 -1.53 -1.40 18.66
C GLY A 191 -2.23 -0.04 18.49
N GLN A 192 -3.39 0.01 17.82
CA GLN A 192 -4.14 1.25 17.58
C GLN A 192 -3.31 2.36 16.91
N LEU A 193 -2.39 1.99 16.02
CA LEU A 193 -1.71 2.95 15.15
C LEU A 193 -2.72 3.50 14.13
N ILE A 194 -3.19 4.73 14.35
CA ILE A 194 -4.23 5.38 13.53
C ILE A 194 -3.58 6.44 12.64
N GLY A 195 -3.96 6.46 11.38
CA GLY A 195 -3.54 7.46 10.41
C GLY A 195 -3.45 6.91 8.99
N THR A 196 -3.05 7.78 8.08
CA THR A 196 -2.80 7.45 6.68
C THR A 196 -1.36 7.75 6.33
N ARG A 197 -0.64 6.78 5.78
CA ARG A 197 0.75 6.93 5.36
C ARG A 197 0.92 6.51 3.91
N TYR A 198 1.46 7.43 3.12
CA TYR A 198 1.89 7.16 1.75
C TYR A 198 3.41 7.02 1.67
N PHE A 199 3.86 5.88 1.18
CA PHE A 199 5.26 5.56 0.91
C PHE A 199 5.60 5.97 -0.52
N TYR A 200 6.01 7.24 -0.66
CA TYR A 200 6.25 7.91 -1.95
C TYR A 200 7.42 7.33 -2.74
N ASN A 201 8.38 6.64 -2.12
CA ASN A 201 9.41 5.91 -2.85
C ASN A 201 8.90 4.56 -3.37
N SER A 202 7.87 3.97 -2.74
CA SER A 202 7.39 2.61 -2.99
C SER A 202 6.03 2.50 -3.71
N ASP A 203 5.37 3.61 -4.04
CA ASP A 203 4.03 3.62 -4.61
C ASP A 203 3.03 2.78 -3.77
N TYR A 204 3.08 2.94 -2.44
CA TYR A 204 2.28 2.14 -1.50
C TYR A 204 1.56 3.02 -0.48
N MET A 205 0.28 2.75 -0.27
CA MET A 205 -0.57 3.46 0.69
C MET A 205 -1.03 2.51 1.79
N VAL A 206 -0.94 2.97 3.04
CA VAL A 206 -1.51 2.29 4.20
C VAL A 206 -2.42 3.26 4.92
N HIS A 207 -3.69 2.90 5.08
CA HIS A 207 -4.69 3.65 5.81
C HIS A 207 -5.19 2.81 6.98
N ARG A 208 -4.94 3.28 8.21
CA ARG A 208 -5.25 2.57 9.45
C ARG A 208 -6.26 3.39 10.25
N THR A 209 -7.36 2.76 10.63
CA THR A 209 -8.39 3.35 11.50
C THR A 209 -8.48 2.55 12.79
N ALA A 210 -9.31 2.96 13.74
CA ALA A 210 -9.51 2.19 14.98
C ALA A 210 -9.97 0.74 14.73
N ASN A 211 -10.63 0.46 13.59
CA ASN A 211 -11.32 -0.80 13.34
C ASN A 211 -10.79 -1.61 12.15
N TYR A 212 -10.03 -0.99 11.24
CA TYR A 212 -9.59 -1.66 10.03
C TYR A 212 -8.27 -1.09 9.50
N VAL A 213 -7.63 -1.84 8.62
CA VAL A 213 -6.49 -1.40 7.81
C VAL A 213 -6.82 -1.64 6.34
N VAL A 214 -6.70 -0.60 5.52
CA VAL A 214 -6.77 -0.70 4.05
C VAL A 214 -5.42 -0.38 3.47
N THR A 215 -4.99 -1.15 2.49
CA THR A 215 -3.75 -0.87 1.77
C THR A 215 -4.01 -0.78 0.29
N MET A 216 -3.21 0.02 -0.42
CA MET A 216 -3.23 0.08 -1.88
C MET A 216 -1.81 0.00 -2.42
N LYS A 217 -1.56 -0.96 -3.31
CA LYS A 217 -0.28 -1.11 -4.01
C LYS A 217 -0.42 -0.70 -5.47
N MET A 218 0.42 0.26 -5.85
CA MET A 218 0.57 0.77 -7.21
C MET A 218 2.02 0.55 -7.66
N TYR A 219 2.32 1.03 -8.86
CA TYR A 219 3.65 1.08 -9.42
C TYR A 219 3.73 2.12 -10.54
N SER A 220 4.90 2.69 -10.73
CA SER A 220 5.15 3.81 -11.63
C SER A 220 6.35 3.52 -12.54
N SER A 221 6.77 4.51 -13.33
CA SER A 221 8.06 4.48 -14.02
C SER A 221 9.27 4.36 -13.08
N ARG A 222 9.08 4.52 -11.76
CA ARG A 222 10.12 4.45 -10.73
C ARG A 222 10.23 3.05 -10.10
N THR A 223 9.11 2.34 -9.96
CA THR A 223 9.00 1.07 -9.24
C THR A 223 8.61 -0.10 -10.15
N VAL A 224 8.62 -1.31 -9.61
CA VAL A 224 8.28 -2.55 -10.31
C VAL A 224 7.11 -3.26 -9.64
N ASN A 225 6.34 -4.02 -10.41
CA ASN A 225 5.11 -4.67 -9.94
C ASN A 225 5.36 -5.66 -8.78
N SER A 226 5.97 -6.79 -9.08
CA SER A 226 6.25 -7.87 -8.14
C SER A 226 7.43 -8.69 -8.69
N GLU A 227 7.72 -9.85 -8.14
CA GLU A 227 8.68 -10.77 -8.75
C GLU A 227 8.19 -12.21 -8.78
N CYS A 228 8.69 -12.91 -9.79
CA CYS A 228 8.72 -14.36 -9.83
C CYS A 228 10.19 -14.79 -9.92
N LEU A 229 10.61 -15.57 -8.93
CA LEU A 229 11.97 -16.09 -8.82
C LEU A 229 11.91 -17.44 -8.12
N ASN A 230 12.82 -18.37 -8.45
CA ASN A 230 12.87 -19.70 -7.86
C ASN A 230 11.53 -20.47 -7.94
N VAL A 231 10.79 -20.27 -9.06
CA VAL A 231 9.48 -20.89 -9.31
C VAL A 231 8.38 -20.41 -8.33
N GLN A 232 8.60 -19.30 -7.63
CA GLN A 232 7.65 -18.70 -6.71
C GLN A 232 6.88 -17.55 -7.39
N ASN A 233 5.58 -17.45 -7.13
CA ASN A 233 4.69 -16.38 -7.60
C ASN A 233 4.60 -16.23 -9.14
N PRO A 234 4.40 -17.32 -9.93
CA PRO A 234 4.36 -17.24 -11.39
C PRO A 234 3.18 -16.44 -11.96
N PHE A 235 2.13 -16.19 -11.15
CA PHE A 235 0.90 -15.51 -11.57
C PHE A 235 0.75 -14.08 -11.02
N GLY A 236 1.76 -13.56 -10.32
CA GLY A 236 1.71 -12.27 -9.60
C GLY A 236 1.72 -11.00 -10.47
N PHE A 237 1.29 -11.07 -11.73
CA PHE A 237 1.38 -9.94 -12.67
C PHE A 237 0.55 -8.72 -12.25
N HIS A 238 -0.61 -8.93 -11.63
CA HIS A 238 -1.53 -7.83 -11.28
C HIS A 238 -1.39 -7.31 -9.84
N LEU A 239 -0.35 -7.73 -9.09
CA LEU A 239 -0.24 -7.43 -7.65
C LEU A 239 0.00 -5.94 -7.32
N SER A 240 0.34 -5.13 -8.30
CA SER A 240 0.52 -3.68 -8.18
C SER A 240 -0.34 -2.87 -9.16
N ASP A 241 -1.35 -3.48 -9.79
CA ASP A 241 -2.27 -2.79 -10.72
C ASP A 241 -3.35 -1.96 -9.98
N GLY A 242 -2.97 -1.33 -8.87
CA GLY A 242 -3.87 -0.65 -7.94
C GLY A 242 -4.58 -1.65 -7.02
N ALA A 243 -3.87 -2.69 -6.58
CA ALA A 243 -4.42 -3.74 -5.72
C ALA A 243 -4.75 -3.18 -4.33
N ILE A 244 -5.95 -3.51 -3.81
CA ILE A 244 -6.46 -2.99 -2.53
C ILE A 244 -6.81 -4.15 -1.60
N PHE A 245 -6.22 -4.20 -0.42
CA PHE A 245 -6.54 -5.21 0.60
C PHE A 245 -7.25 -4.58 1.79
N ASN A 246 -8.36 -5.21 2.22
CA ASN A 246 -9.15 -4.81 3.39
C ASN A 246 -8.95 -5.79 4.56
N TYR A 247 -8.31 -5.32 5.64
CA TYR A 247 -8.07 -6.10 6.85
C TYR A 247 -8.91 -5.57 8.01
N LEU A 248 -9.83 -6.38 8.53
CA LEU A 248 -10.64 -6.09 9.72
C LEU A 248 -10.22 -7.00 10.87
N ASN A 249 -10.05 -8.29 10.60
CA ASN A 249 -9.61 -9.30 11.56
C ASN A 249 -8.21 -9.86 11.24
N GLY A 250 -7.70 -9.60 10.05
CA GLY A 250 -6.36 -9.97 9.59
C GLY A 250 -6.28 -11.31 8.86
N ASP A 251 -7.36 -12.11 8.90
CA ASP A 251 -7.42 -13.42 8.28
C ASP A 251 -8.10 -13.44 6.91
N GLU A 252 -8.55 -12.29 6.41
CA GLU A 252 -9.39 -12.16 5.20
C GLU A 252 -8.83 -12.82 3.94
N TYR A 253 -7.50 -12.88 3.84
CA TYR A 253 -6.77 -13.41 2.67
C TYR A 253 -5.80 -14.55 3.07
N ARG A 254 -5.87 -15.02 4.32
CA ARG A 254 -4.96 -16.07 4.80
C ARG A 254 -5.20 -17.36 4.03
N ASP A 255 -4.13 -17.90 3.46
CA ASP A 255 -4.12 -19.12 2.64
C ASP A 255 -5.04 -19.09 1.38
N THR A 256 -5.56 -17.93 0.96
CA THR A 256 -6.46 -17.85 -0.21
C THR A 256 -5.73 -17.86 -1.56
N PHE A 257 -4.46 -17.45 -1.61
CA PHE A 257 -3.72 -17.23 -2.87
C PHE A 257 -3.61 -18.46 -3.76
N VAL A 258 -3.61 -19.66 -3.17
CA VAL A 258 -3.57 -20.94 -3.89
C VAL A 258 -4.87 -21.26 -4.64
N VAL A 259 -6.00 -20.69 -4.22
CA VAL A 259 -7.31 -20.87 -4.85
C VAL A 259 -7.82 -19.62 -5.58
N TRP A 260 -7.02 -18.57 -5.63
CA TRP A 260 -7.37 -17.34 -6.33
C TRP A 260 -7.47 -17.51 -7.84
N ASN A 261 -8.40 -16.75 -8.43
CA ASN A 261 -8.24 -16.30 -9.80
C ASN A 261 -7.33 -15.07 -9.80
N TRP A 262 -6.10 -15.24 -10.28
CA TRP A 262 -5.07 -14.21 -10.31
C TRP A 262 -5.33 -13.07 -11.32
N ASN A 263 -6.37 -13.18 -12.16
CA ASN A 263 -6.88 -12.06 -12.96
C ASN A 263 -7.85 -11.17 -12.18
N LEU A 264 -8.27 -11.55 -10.97
CA LEU A 264 -9.29 -10.84 -10.19
C LEU A 264 -8.73 -10.38 -8.84
N ILE A 265 -7.53 -9.79 -8.84
CA ILE A 265 -6.92 -9.27 -7.62
C ILE A 265 -7.78 -8.12 -7.07
N PRO A 266 -8.07 -8.07 -5.75
CA PRO A 266 -8.87 -7.00 -5.15
C PRO A 266 -8.44 -5.59 -5.58
N GLY A 267 -9.38 -4.71 -5.96
CA GLY A 267 -9.14 -3.30 -6.30
C GLY A 267 -8.70 -3.00 -7.74
N ILE A 268 -8.23 -3.99 -8.51
CA ILE A 268 -7.68 -3.74 -9.84
C ILE A 268 -8.77 -3.47 -10.89
N THR A 269 -8.39 -2.79 -11.97
CA THR A 269 -9.18 -2.72 -13.21
C THR A 269 -8.44 -3.49 -14.29
N VAL A 270 -9.11 -4.42 -14.97
CA VAL A 270 -8.43 -5.41 -15.82
C VAL A 270 -9.33 -5.90 -16.95
N ASN A 271 -8.71 -6.21 -18.10
CA ASN A 271 -9.31 -7.11 -19.07
C ASN A 271 -9.03 -8.54 -18.61
N VAL A 272 -10.05 -9.27 -18.15
CA VAL A 272 -9.88 -10.62 -17.58
C VAL A 272 -9.24 -11.55 -18.61
N GLY A 273 -8.06 -12.10 -18.29
CA GLY A 273 -7.28 -12.93 -19.21
C GLY A 273 -6.60 -12.17 -20.37
N GLY A 274 -6.70 -10.83 -20.40
CA GLY A 274 -6.12 -9.99 -21.43
C GLY A 274 -4.59 -9.87 -21.36
N THR A 275 -3.99 -10.28 -20.23
CA THR A 275 -2.54 -10.43 -20.08
C THR A 275 -2.20 -11.84 -19.62
N ALA A 276 -1.24 -12.47 -20.29
CA ALA A 276 -0.78 -13.80 -19.90
C ALA A 276 -0.09 -13.75 -18.52
N LEU A 277 -0.56 -14.59 -17.60
CA LEU A 277 0.02 -14.73 -16.26
C LEU A 277 1.19 -15.72 -16.32
N THR A 278 2.40 -15.19 -16.51
CA THR A 278 3.62 -16.00 -16.56
C THR A 278 4.74 -15.34 -15.76
N CYS A 279 5.66 -16.16 -15.24
CA CYS A 279 6.80 -15.72 -14.44
C CYS A 279 7.60 -14.58 -15.10
N THR A 280 7.77 -14.62 -16.43
CA THR A 280 8.54 -13.63 -17.19
C THR A 280 7.88 -12.26 -17.28
N LYS A 281 6.57 -12.16 -17.00
CA LYS A 281 5.82 -10.90 -17.01
C LYS A 281 5.70 -10.27 -15.62
N VAL A 282 5.86 -11.04 -14.54
CA VAL A 282 5.62 -10.56 -13.17
C VAL A 282 6.50 -9.36 -12.81
N LYS A 283 7.81 -9.45 -13.08
CA LYS A 283 8.76 -8.38 -12.80
C LYS A 283 8.82 -7.36 -13.92
N THR A 284 7.82 -6.47 -13.95
CA THR A 284 7.71 -5.42 -14.95
C THR A 284 7.65 -4.05 -14.28
N LYS A 285 8.38 -3.08 -14.87
CA LYS A 285 8.35 -1.66 -14.47
C LYS A 285 7.11 -0.97 -15.00
N GLY A 286 6.50 -0.09 -14.20
CA GLY A 286 5.39 0.74 -14.67
C GLY A 286 5.83 1.69 -15.79
N LYS A 287 4.84 2.28 -16.50
CA LYS A 287 5.10 3.14 -17.68
C LYS A 287 4.77 4.61 -17.45
N LYS A 288 4.07 4.95 -16.37
CA LYS A 288 3.54 6.30 -16.13
C LYS A 288 4.21 6.92 -14.92
N ASP A 289 4.38 8.24 -14.98
CA ASP A 289 5.01 9.01 -13.92
C ASP A 289 4.00 9.50 -12.89
N PHE A 290 2.79 9.88 -13.33
CA PHE A 290 1.74 10.46 -12.47
C PHE A 290 1.02 9.38 -11.66
N VAL A 291 1.76 8.84 -10.68
CA VAL A 291 1.34 7.81 -9.74
C VAL A 291 1.86 8.25 -8.38
N GLY A 292 0.97 8.47 -7.41
CA GLY A 292 1.35 9.23 -6.23
C GLY A 292 0.24 9.37 -5.23
N GLY A 293 0.51 10.08 -4.13
CA GLY A 293 -0.51 10.42 -3.16
C GLY A 293 -0.05 11.49 -2.18
N ALA A 294 -1.02 12.00 -1.42
CA ALA A 294 -0.80 12.90 -0.30
C ALA A 294 -1.61 12.40 0.89
N THR A 295 -1.10 12.63 2.09
CA THR A 295 -1.76 12.25 3.35
C THR A 295 -1.75 13.42 4.31
N ASP A 296 -2.84 13.59 5.02
CA ASP A 296 -2.99 14.56 6.10
C ASP A 296 -3.62 13.89 7.32
N ASP A 297 -2.78 13.58 8.31
CA ASP A 297 -3.09 12.78 9.50
C ASP A 297 -3.86 11.49 9.16
N ASN A 298 -5.19 11.55 9.24
CA ASN A 298 -6.11 10.43 9.09
C ASN A 298 -6.78 10.36 7.71
N THR A 299 -6.42 11.28 6.80
CA THR A 299 -6.98 11.33 5.45
C THR A 299 -5.89 11.18 4.40
N GLY A 300 -6.26 10.78 3.20
CA GLY A 300 -5.32 10.69 2.09
C GLY A 300 -5.99 10.60 0.73
N ILE A 301 -5.18 10.78 -0.29
CA ILE A 301 -5.58 10.63 -1.69
C ILE A 301 -4.45 9.95 -2.44
N THR A 302 -4.77 9.03 -3.34
CA THR A 302 -3.84 8.50 -4.33
C THR A 302 -4.36 8.68 -5.75
N VAL A 303 -3.44 8.81 -6.68
CA VAL A 303 -3.70 8.78 -8.12
C VAL A 303 -2.85 7.73 -8.79
N PHE A 304 -3.42 7.07 -9.78
CA PHE A 304 -2.76 6.02 -10.54
C PHE A 304 -3.11 6.15 -12.03
N ASP A 305 -2.21 6.77 -12.81
CA ASP A 305 -2.21 6.66 -14.26
C ASP A 305 -1.60 5.30 -14.65
N TYR A 306 -2.42 4.40 -15.14
CA TYR A 306 -1.99 3.05 -15.52
C TYR A 306 -1.94 2.91 -17.03
N LEU A 307 -0.88 2.26 -17.51
CA LEU A 307 -0.81 1.67 -18.83
C LEU A 307 -0.23 0.27 -18.67
N ASN A 308 -0.94 -0.75 -19.16
CA ASN A 308 -0.46 -2.12 -19.10
C ASN A 308 0.95 -2.19 -19.71
N PRO A 309 1.97 -2.50 -18.91
CA PRO A 309 3.34 -2.29 -19.33
C PRO A 309 3.84 -3.34 -20.33
N THR A 310 3.07 -4.41 -20.55
CA THR A 310 3.48 -5.56 -21.37
C THR A 310 2.90 -5.56 -22.77
N ASN A 311 1.71 -4.97 -22.96
CA ASN A 311 1.00 -4.95 -24.24
C ASN A 311 0.39 -3.58 -24.58
N GLY A 312 0.25 -2.66 -23.62
CA GLY A 312 -0.38 -1.35 -23.84
C GLY A 312 -1.88 -1.41 -24.15
N HIS A 313 -2.55 -2.55 -23.95
CA HIS A 313 -3.94 -2.76 -24.37
C HIS A 313 -4.98 -2.21 -23.40
N LEU A 314 -4.59 -1.93 -22.15
CA LEU A 314 -5.43 -1.33 -21.12
C LEU A 314 -4.73 -0.09 -20.55
N SER A 315 -5.44 1.02 -20.49
CA SER A 315 -5.04 2.18 -19.69
C SER A 315 -6.23 2.76 -18.96
N PHE A 316 -5.98 3.38 -17.80
CA PHE A 316 -6.99 4.05 -16.99
C PHE A 316 -6.34 5.06 -16.05
N LYS A 317 -7.17 5.99 -15.55
CA LYS A 317 -6.86 6.88 -14.44
C LYS A 317 -7.73 6.50 -13.25
N LYS A 318 -7.10 6.11 -12.14
CA LYS A 318 -7.79 5.74 -10.90
C LYS A 318 -7.39 6.70 -9.78
N THR A 319 -8.37 7.24 -9.09
CA THR A 319 -8.19 8.04 -7.87
C THR A 319 -8.82 7.30 -6.71
N VAL A 320 -8.11 7.20 -5.59
CA VAL A 320 -8.63 6.61 -4.34
C VAL A 320 -8.53 7.64 -3.23
N PHE A 321 -9.65 7.87 -2.54
CA PHE A 321 -9.77 8.82 -1.44
C PHE A 321 -9.92 8.03 -0.14
N PHE A 322 -9.09 8.33 0.86
CA PHE A 322 -9.08 7.67 2.16
C PHE A 322 -9.53 8.67 3.22
N PHE A 323 -10.61 8.33 3.92
CA PHE A 323 -11.22 9.13 4.98
C PHE A 323 -11.41 8.26 6.22
N SER A 324 -11.62 8.86 7.39
CA SER A 324 -11.63 8.09 8.64
C SER A 324 -12.75 7.05 8.73
N SER A 325 -13.87 7.27 8.03
CA SER A 325 -15.02 6.37 8.03
C SER A 325 -15.10 5.39 6.86
N ALA A 326 -14.41 5.66 5.75
CA ALA A 326 -14.55 4.94 4.49
C ALA A 326 -13.44 5.34 3.50
N TYR A 327 -13.32 4.59 2.41
CA TYR A 327 -12.58 5.05 1.23
C TYR A 327 -13.48 5.05 0.00
N ALA A 328 -13.13 5.85 -1.01
CA ALA A 328 -13.88 5.95 -2.25
C ALA A 328 -12.97 5.88 -3.46
N ILE A 329 -13.53 5.43 -4.59
CA ILE A 329 -12.79 5.22 -5.83
C ILE A 329 -13.53 5.94 -6.96
N GLN A 330 -12.76 6.67 -7.76
CA GLN A 330 -13.18 7.16 -9.07
C GLN A 330 -12.25 6.61 -10.14
N LEU A 331 -12.83 5.98 -11.17
CA LEU A 331 -12.10 5.38 -12.28
C LEU A 331 -12.59 6.01 -13.58
N GLY A 332 -11.68 6.57 -14.38
CA GLY A 332 -12.01 7.22 -15.64
C GLY A 332 -10.86 7.20 -16.65
N SER A 333 -11.09 7.85 -17.79
CA SER A 333 -10.18 7.85 -18.94
C SER A 333 -9.70 6.43 -19.29
N VAL A 334 -10.65 5.51 -19.43
CA VAL A 334 -10.37 4.08 -19.64
C VAL A 334 -10.33 3.77 -21.13
N GLN A 335 -9.26 3.12 -21.56
CA GLN A 335 -9.11 2.58 -22.92
C GLN A 335 -8.81 1.09 -22.85
N SER A 336 -9.62 0.29 -23.56
CA SER A 336 -9.45 -1.16 -23.71
C SER A 336 -9.45 -1.53 -25.19
N ILE A 337 -8.31 -2.01 -25.70
CA ILE A 337 -8.15 -2.34 -27.13
C ILE A 337 -8.67 -3.75 -27.46
N ASN A 338 -8.77 -4.65 -26.47
CA ASN A 338 -9.28 -6.00 -26.70
C ASN A 338 -10.77 -6.11 -26.39
N SER A 339 -11.61 -6.29 -27.41
CA SER A 339 -13.06 -6.44 -27.27
C SER A 339 -13.51 -7.84 -26.82
N SER A 340 -12.62 -8.85 -26.82
CA SER A 340 -12.98 -10.23 -26.46
C SER A 340 -12.78 -10.58 -24.98
N SER A 341 -11.93 -9.85 -24.27
CA SER A 341 -11.71 -10.03 -22.82
C SER A 341 -12.61 -9.08 -22.01
N PRO A 342 -13.44 -9.57 -21.08
CA PRO A 342 -14.29 -8.70 -20.26
C PRO A 342 -13.48 -7.66 -19.48
N LEU A 343 -13.87 -6.39 -19.56
CA LEU A 343 -13.31 -5.33 -18.73
C LEU A 343 -14.06 -5.28 -17.39
N VAL A 344 -13.33 -5.42 -16.29
CA VAL A 344 -13.92 -5.41 -14.93
C VAL A 344 -13.12 -4.53 -13.99
N THR A 345 -13.78 -4.05 -12.93
CA THR A 345 -13.10 -3.48 -11.75
C THR A 345 -13.45 -4.33 -10.53
N VAL A 346 -12.43 -4.94 -9.94
CA VAL A 346 -12.58 -5.90 -8.86
C VAL A 346 -12.84 -5.19 -7.54
N LEU A 347 -13.92 -5.55 -6.86
CA LEU A 347 -14.24 -5.05 -5.53
C LEU A 347 -13.43 -5.80 -4.48
N ASP A 348 -13.51 -7.13 -4.46
CA ASP A 348 -12.72 -7.98 -3.56
C ASP A 348 -12.68 -9.44 -4.05
N GLN A 349 -11.74 -10.21 -3.50
CA GLN A 349 -11.59 -11.66 -3.64
C GLN A 349 -10.96 -12.21 -2.34
N ARG A 350 -11.81 -12.50 -1.36
CA ARG A 350 -11.45 -12.81 0.03
C ARG A 350 -12.06 -14.13 0.49
N LEU A 351 -11.67 -14.62 1.66
CA LEU A 351 -12.41 -15.70 2.32
C LEU A 351 -13.88 -15.32 2.47
N GLN A 352 -14.76 -16.23 2.10
CA GLN A 352 -16.18 -16.08 2.38
C GLN A 352 -16.39 -16.15 3.89
N ASN A 353 -17.04 -15.12 4.44
CA ASN A 353 -17.37 -15.07 5.85
C ASN A 353 -18.76 -14.44 6.07
N GLY A 354 -19.72 -15.25 6.52
CA GLY A 354 -21.07 -14.80 6.79
C GLY A 354 -21.91 -14.42 5.56
N ASN A 355 -22.97 -13.67 5.80
CA ASN A 355 -24.00 -13.35 4.80
C ASN A 355 -23.50 -12.38 3.72
N THR A 356 -24.18 -12.38 2.58
CA THR A 356 -24.05 -11.36 1.54
C THR A 356 -25.43 -10.73 1.29
N TYR A 357 -25.48 -9.40 1.22
CA TYR A 357 -26.68 -8.66 0.88
C TYR A 357 -26.45 -7.85 -0.38
N ILE A 358 -27.37 -7.94 -1.33
CA ILE A 358 -27.35 -7.13 -2.57
C ILE A 358 -28.63 -6.30 -2.55
N ASN A 359 -28.50 -4.98 -2.63
CA ASN A 359 -29.61 -4.03 -2.52
C ASN A 359 -30.49 -4.28 -1.27
N GLY A 360 -29.85 -4.61 -0.13
CA GLY A 360 -30.52 -4.91 1.13
C GLY A 360 -31.22 -6.28 1.19
N LYS A 361 -31.14 -7.09 0.13
CA LYS A 361 -31.72 -8.43 0.11
C LYS A 361 -30.65 -9.46 0.41
N LEU A 362 -30.88 -10.27 1.44
CA LEU A 362 -30.05 -11.42 1.77
C LEU A 362 -29.99 -12.37 0.56
N GLN A 363 -28.78 -12.73 0.15
CA GLN A 363 -28.55 -13.74 -0.88
C GLN A 363 -28.40 -15.11 -0.19
N SER A 364 -29.27 -16.05 -0.53
CA SER A 364 -29.26 -17.41 0.02
C SER A 364 -28.53 -18.38 -0.90
N GLY A 365 -27.69 -19.27 -0.33
CA GLY A 365 -27.05 -20.36 -1.06
C GLY A 365 -25.77 -19.96 -1.80
N ASN A 366 -25.37 -20.77 -2.79
CA ASN A 366 -24.22 -20.48 -3.65
C ASN A 366 -24.58 -19.34 -4.60
N ILE A 367 -23.91 -18.21 -4.47
CA ILE A 367 -24.08 -17.05 -5.35
C ILE A 367 -23.12 -17.20 -6.52
N ASP A 368 -23.62 -16.98 -7.73
CA ASP A 368 -22.85 -16.99 -8.97
C ASP A 368 -23.63 -16.25 -10.06
N SER A 369 -23.72 -14.93 -9.92
CA SER A 369 -24.56 -14.15 -10.82
C SER A 369 -24.16 -12.68 -10.85
N THR A 370 -24.50 -12.04 -11.98
CA THR A 370 -24.48 -10.59 -12.13
C THR A 370 -25.85 -10.02 -11.81
N THR A 371 -25.89 -9.01 -10.94
CA THR A 371 -27.04 -8.13 -10.75
C THR A 371 -26.81 -6.84 -11.53
N THR A 372 -27.63 -6.56 -12.54
CA THR A 372 -27.43 -5.46 -13.48
C THR A 372 -27.66 -4.07 -12.89
N GLN A 373 -28.52 -3.96 -11.87
CA GLN A 373 -28.88 -2.70 -11.21
C GLN A 373 -28.54 -2.74 -9.73
N THR A 374 -27.25 -2.72 -9.42
CA THR A 374 -26.77 -2.78 -8.04
C THR A 374 -26.48 -1.38 -7.51
N ARG A 375 -27.05 -1.05 -6.35
CA ARG A 375 -26.85 0.21 -5.61
C ARG A 375 -26.06 0.01 -4.32
N SER A 376 -26.10 -1.19 -3.76
CA SER A 376 -25.34 -1.51 -2.56
C SER A 376 -25.02 -3.00 -2.45
N ILE A 377 -23.85 -3.32 -1.94
CA ILE A 377 -23.49 -4.68 -1.49
C ILE A 377 -23.02 -4.59 -0.04
N TRP A 378 -23.35 -5.60 0.77
CA TRP A 378 -22.72 -5.80 2.07
C TRP A 378 -22.24 -7.22 2.21
N HIS A 379 -21.00 -7.41 2.67
CA HIS A 379 -20.44 -8.72 3.01
C HIS A 379 -19.35 -8.60 4.07
N SER A 380 -19.35 -9.50 5.07
CA SER A 380 -18.28 -9.61 6.08
C SER A 380 -17.88 -8.27 6.71
N ASP A 381 -18.87 -7.48 7.15
CA ASP A 381 -18.71 -6.13 7.74
C ASP A 381 -18.13 -5.07 6.79
N ILE A 382 -18.19 -5.29 5.47
CA ILE A 382 -17.83 -4.30 4.47
C ILE A 382 -19.05 -3.93 3.63
N GLY A 383 -19.38 -2.64 3.64
CA GLY A 383 -20.41 -2.05 2.79
C GLY A 383 -19.83 -1.40 1.54
N TYR A 384 -20.45 -1.63 0.39
CA TYR A 384 -20.11 -1.02 -0.89
C TYR A 384 -21.31 -0.20 -1.37
N TYR A 385 -21.13 1.12 -1.50
CA TYR A 385 -22.13 2.03 -2.05
C TYR A 385 -21.82 2.31 -3.52
N PHE A 386 -22.84 2.22 -4.38
CA PHE A 386 -22.75 2.64 -5.77
C PHE A 386 -23.64 3.87 -5.99
N PRO A 387 -23.06 5.09 -6.09
CA PRO A 387 -23.83 6.33 -6.31
C PRO A 387 -24.74 6.26 -7.55
N GLN A 388 -24.28 5.53 -8.57
CA GLN A 388 -25.07 5.15 -9.75
C GLN A 388 -25.20 3.64 -9.81
N GLU A 389 -26.30 3.12 -10.35
CA GLU A 389 -26.48 1.67 -10.51
C GLU A 389 -25.35 1.07 -11.35
N GLN A 390 -24.81 -0.07 -10.90
CA GLN A 390 -23.75 -0.78 -11.59
C GLN A 390 -24.15 -2.24 -11.84
N PRO A 391 -23.72 -2.85 -12.96
CA PRO A 391 -23.75 -4.29 -13.13
C PRO A 391 -22.63 -4.90 -12.28
N VAL A 392 -23.00 -5.68 -11.27
CA VAL A 392 -22.05 -6.26 -10.31
C VAL A 392 -22.21 -7.76 -10.25
N TYR A 393 -21.11 -8.46 -10.50
CA TYR A 393 -20.99 -9.88 -10.31
C TYR A 393 -20.63 -10.20 -8.86
N VAL A 394 -21.26 -11.24 -8.31
CA VAL A 394 -20.93 -11.80 -6.99
C VAL A 394 -20.86 -13.32 -7.12
N GLU A 395 -19.75 -13.90 -6.62
CA GLU A 395 -19.54 -15.32 -6.48
C GLU A 395 -19.22 -15.68 -5.03
N SER A 396 -19.85 -16.73 -4.53
CA SER A 396 -19.51 -17.37 -3.26
C SER A 396 -19.39 -18.87 -3.48
N LYS A 397 -18.17 -19.36 -3.75
CA LYS A 397 -17.91 -20.76 -4.11
C LYS A 397 -16.66 -21.34 -3.48
N LYS A 398 -16.75 -22.64 -3.19
CA LYS A 398 -15.60 -23.47 -2.83
C LYS A 398 -14.68 -23.66 -4.03
N LYS A 399 -13.42 -23.30 -3.88
CA LYS A 399 -12.35 -23.48 -4.86
C LYS A 399 -11.31 -24.44 -4.33
N VAL A 400 -10.60 -25.12 -5.22
CA VAL A 400 -9.54 -26.07 -4.89
C VAL A 400 -8.32 -25.72 -5.70
N GLY A 401 -7.18 -25.63 -5.04
CA GLY A 401 -5.89 -25.31 -5.63
C GLY A 401 -4.80 -26.22 -5.08
N ASN A 402 -3.60 -26.09 -5.63
CA ASN A 402 -2.43 -26.80 -5.14
C ASN A 402 -1.28 -25.81 -5.01
N TRP A 403 -0.67 -25.72 -3.84
CA TRP A 403 0.37 -24.73 -3.56
C TRP A 403 1.55 -24.82 -4.53
N SER A 404 1.82 -26.01 -5.06
CA SER A 404 2.89 -26.22 -6.03
C SER A 404 2.64 -25.55 -7.39
N THR A 405 1.43 -25.04 -7.67
CA THR A 405 1.14 -24.29 -8.90
C THR A 405 1.53 -22.83 -8.81
N ILE A 406 1.65 -22.29 -7.59
CA ILE A 406 1.99 -20.89 -7.36
C ILE A 406 3.35 -20.70 -6.67
N GLY A 407 3.95 -21.77 -6.15
CA GLY A 407 5.24 -21.70 -5.48
C GLY A 407 5.82 -23.06 -5.10
N ILE A 408 6.69 -23.04 -4.10
CA ILE A 408 7.42 -24.24 -3.65
C ILE A 408 6.69 -25.00 -2.53
N SER A 409 5.72 -24.37 -1.87
CA SER A 409 4.83 -24.98 -0.89
C SER A 409 4.07 -26.16 -1.49
N LYS A 410 3.65 -27.11 -0.65
CA LYS A 410 3.09 -28.40 -1.11
C LYS A 410 1.67 -28.61 -0.60
N GLY A 411 0.94 -29.43 -1.35
CA GLY A 411 -0.36 -29.95 -0.96
C GLY A 411 -1.53 -29.20 -1.58
N LYS A 412 -2.64 -29.93 -1.75
CA LYS A 412 -3.91 -29.35 -2.15
C LYS A 412 -4.49 -28.54 -0.99
N HIS A 413 -5.22 -27.49 -1.35
CA HIS A 413 -5.94 -26.66 -0.41
C HIS A 413 -7.28 -26.29 -1.02
N SER A 414 -8.27 -26.03 -0.16
CA SER A 414 -9.58 -25.65 -0.59
C SER A 414 -10.16 -24.66 0.38
N GLU A 415 -10.70 -23.58 -0.14
CA GLU A 415 -11.38 -22.53 0.61
C GLU A 415 -12.62 -22.08 -0.16
N THR A 416 -13.59 -21.51 0.56
CA THR A 416 -14.71 -20.82 -0.05
C THR A 416 -14.34 -19.35 -0.16
N LEU A 417 -14.34 -18.81 -1.38
CA LEU A 417 -14.06 -17.40 -1.61
C LEU A 417 -15.34 -16.63 -1.90
N TRP A 418 -15.38 -15.39 -1.43
CA TRP A 418 -16.28 -14.36 -1.90
C TRP A 418 -15.53 -13.49 -2.93
N THR A 419 -16.01 -13.45 -4.16
CA THR A 419 -15.43 -12.68 -5.27
C THR A 419 -16.48 -11.73 -5.82
N SER A 420 -16.15 -10.45 -5.99
CA SER A 420 -17.07 -9.49 -6.61
C SER A 420 -16.35 -8.47 -7.47
N TYR A 421 -16.97 -8.07 -8.58
CA TYR A 421 -16.46 -7.06 -9.48
C TYR A 421 -17.58 -6.34 -10.23
N ILE A 422 -17.32 -5.09 -10.60
CA ILE A 422 -18.16 -4.31 -11.51
C ILE A 422 -17.81 -4.69 -12.95
N GLU A 423 -18.80 -4.99 -13.77
CA GLU A 423 -18.65 -5.25 -15.21
C GLU A 423 -18.73 -3.95 -16.01
N HIS A 424 -17.84 -3.77 -16.98
CA HIS A 424 -17.81 -2.56 -17.82
C HIS A 424 -18.04 -2.92 -19.27
N SER A 425 -18.56 -1.97 -20.04
CA SER A 425 -18.44 -2.04 -21.50
C SER A 425 -16.97 -1.86 -21.90
N ASN A 426 -16.52 -2.58 -22.93
CA ASN A 426 -15.14 -2.43 -23.44
C ASN A 426 -14.94 -1.15 -24.27
N SER A 427 -15.95 -0.29 -24.38
CA SER A 427 -15.86 0.98 -25.10
C SER A 427 -14.94 1.96 -24.36
N PRO A 428 -14.07 2.70 -25.08
CA PRO A 428 -13.29 3.77 -24.47
C PRO A 428 -14.21 4.78 -23.78
N SER A 429 -13.86 5.17 -22.55
CA SER A 429 -14.54 6.24 -21.82
C SER A 429 -13.53 7.35 -21.53
N PRO A 430 -13.60 8.52 -22.18
CA PRO A 430 -12.65 9.61 -21.95
C PRO A 430 -12.81 10.25 -20.55
N GLY A 431 -14.02 10.18 -19.98
CA GLY A 431 -14.38 10.72 -18.66
C GLY A 431 -14.47 9.64 -17.57
N LEU A 432 -15.31 9.88 -16.56
CA LEU A 432 -15.57 8.93 -15.48
C LEU A 432 -16.27 7.67 -16.03
N LEU A 433 -15.71 6.49 -15.77
CA LEU A 433 -16.31 5.20 -16.12
C LEU A 433 -17.15 4.64 -14.97
N THR A 434 -16.59 4.64 -13.75
CA THR A 434 -17.31 4.17 -12.56
C THR A 434 -16.78 4.84 -11.30
N GLN A 435 -17.61 4.83 -10.26
CA GLN A 435 -17.25 5.27 -8.94
C GLN A 435 -18.02 4.50 -7.87
N TYR A 436 -17.39 4.29 -6.73
CA TYR A 436 -18.00 3.60 -5.60
C TYR A 436 -17.31 3.96 -4.28
N ILE A 437 -18.01 3.72 -3.18
CA ILE A 437 -17.53 3.96 -1.83
C ILE A 437 -17.50 2.63 -1.09
N VAL A 438 -16.44 2.39 -0.33
CA VAL A 438 -16.28 1.20 0.50
C VAL A 438 -16.17 1.64 1.95
N GLN A 439 -17.02 1.08 2.80
CA GLN A 439 -17.08 1.32 4.23
C GLN A 439 -16.76 0.02 4.97
N PRO A 440 -15.49 -0.21 5.35
CA PRO A 440 -15.13 -1.34 6.20
C PRO A 440 -15.58 -1.14 7.65
N GLY A 441 -15.87 -2.23 8.36
CA GLY A 441 -16.25 -2.22 9.77
C GLY A 441 -17.68 -1.73 10.05
N VAL A 442 -18.58 -1.83 9.07
CA VAL A 442 -19.98 -1.39 9.20
C VAL A 442 -20.90 -2.59 9.39
N GLN A 443 -21.75 -2.55 10.42
CA GLN A 443 -22.80 -3.55 10.60
C GLN A 443 -23.86 -3.46 9.50
N GLU A 444 -24.36 -4.61 9.04
CA GLU A 444 -25.33 -4.71 7.95
C GLU A 444 -26.55 -3.80 8.14
N SER A 445 -27.15 -3.81 9.33
CA SER A 445 -28.36 -3.02 9.61
C SER A 445 -28.11 -1.50 9.51
N ASN A 446 -26.93 -1.05 9.96
CA ASN A 446 -26.53 0.35 9.90
C ASN A 446 -26.23 0.76 8.46
N PHE A 447 -25.48 -0.08 7.73
CA PHE A 447 -25.20 0.12 6.32
C PHE A 447 -26.49 0.20 5.51
N HIS A 448 -27.40 -0.77 5.66
CA HIS A 448 -28.66 -0.81 4.95
C HIS A 448 -29.54 0.42 5.27
N SER A 449 -29.62 0.83 6.55
CA SER A 449 -30.32 2.05 6.94
C SER A 449 -29.75 3.30 6.27
N ASN A 450 -28.42 3.41 6.20
CA ASN A 450 -27.72 4.52 5.56
C ASN A 450 -27.94 4.55 4.04
N VAL A 451 -27.93 3.40 3.37
CA VAL A 451 -28.26 3.28 1.94
C VAL A 451 -29.68 3.80 1.68
N LEU A 452 -30.68 3.37 2.45
CA LEU A 452 -32.08 3.81 2.30
C LEU A 452 -32.25 5.32 2.52
N LYS A 453 -31.48 5.90 3.45
CA LYS A 453 -31.47 7.33 3.75
C LYS A 453 -30.61 8.16 2.79
N LYS A 454 -29.94 7.53 1.82
CA LYS A 454 -28.93 8.16 0.95
C LYS A 454 -27.84 8.90 1.73
N LYS A 455 -27.39 8.31 2.84
CA LYS A 455 -26.34 8.82 3.73
C LYS A 455 -25.06 8.02 3.55
N ALA A 456 -24.44 8.12 2.38
CA ALA A 456 -23.10 7.59 2.20
C ALA A 456 -22.09 8.42 3.03
N PRO A 457 -20.99 7.83 3.51
CA PRO A 457 -20.02 8.54 4.35
C PRO A 457 -19.13 9.53 3.58
N ILE A 458 -19.14 9.46 2.24
CA ILE A 458 -18.31 10.28 1.35
C ILE A 458 -19.22 10.81 0.25
N ASP A 459 -19.09 12.09 -0.07
CA ASP A 459 -19.67 12.67 -1.27
C ASP A 459 -18.64 12.68 -2.40
N LEU A 460 -19.05 12.24 -3.59
CA LEU A 460 -18.19 12.18 -4.78
C LEU A 460 -18.70 13.14 -5.85
N ASP A 461 -17.78 13.88 -6.47
CA ASP A 461 -18.13 14.72 -7.61
C ASP A 461 -18.30 13.84 -8.85
N SER A 462 -19.53 13.70 -9.31
CA SER A 462 -19.89 12.90 -10.48
C SER A 462 -19.76 13.66 -11.81
N SER A 463 -19.17 14.85 -11.84
CA SER A 463 -18.96 15.59 -13.08
C SER A 463 -18.04 14.80 -14.02
N GLU A 464 -18.42 14.69 -15.30
CA GLU A 464 -17.61 13.99 -16.32
C GLU A 464 -16.42 14.83 -16.79
N THR A 465 -15.76 15.54 -15.88
CA THR A 465 -14.62 16.39 -16.22
C THR A 465 -13.33 15.55 -16.19
N PRO A 466 -12.62 15.36 -17.32
CA PRO A 466 -11.37 14.58 -17.34
C PRO A 466 -10.21 15.29 -16.60
N GLN A 467 -10.44 16.53 -16.15
CA GLN A 467 -9.48 17.36 -15.46
C GLN A 467 -9.32 16.98 -13.99
N VAL A 468 -10.39 16.56 -13.30
CA VAL A 468 -10.36 16.32 -11.86
C VAL A 468 -11.10 15.06 -11.42
N ASN A 469 -10.63 14.48 -10.32
CA ASN A 469 -11.43 13.62 -9.46
C ASN A 469 -11.50 14.27 -8.08
N ALA A 470 -12.67 14.28 -7.44
CA ALA A 470 -12.85 14.95 -6.17
C ALA A 470 -13.84 14.23 -5.25
N ALA A 471 -13.55 14.29 -3.96
CA ALA A 471 -14.37 13.74 -2.89
C ALA A 471 -14.39 14.68 -1.68
N TYR A 472 -15.46 14.60 -0.91
CA TYR A 472 -15.61 15.33 0.35
C TYR A 472 -16.11 14.40 1.46
N SER A 473 -15.52 14.56 2.64
CA SER A 473 -16.02 13.96 3.88
C SER A 473 -16.42 15.07 4.84
N GLU A 474 -17.71 15.09 5.20
CA GLU A 474 -18.22 16.02 6.22
C GLU A 474 -17.63 15.70 7.59
N GLN A 475 -17.45 14.42 7.91
CA GLN A 475 -16.87 13.98 9.18
C GLN A 475 -15.43 14.44 9.36
N ASP A 476 -14.64 14.45 8.28
CA ASP A 476 -13.23 14.85 8.31
C ASP A 476 -13.03 16.33 7.96
N GLU A 477 -14.10 17.06 7.63
CA GLU A 477 -14.10 18.42 7.09
C GLU A 477 -13.06 18.65 5.97
N THR A 478 -12.90 17.64 5.10
CA THR A 478 -11.81 17.57 4.14
C THR A 478 -12.33 17.38 2.72
N ILE A 479 -11.89 18.23 1.80
CA ILE A 479 -12.04 18.07 0.35
C ILE A 479 -10.73 17.49 -0.19
N ALA A 480 -10.81 16.38 -0.91
CA ALA A 480 -9.68 15.75 -1.56
C ALA A 480 -9.83 15.85 -3.08
N ILE A 481 -8.80 16.35 -3.77
CA ILE A 481 -8.86 16.67 -5.20
C ILE A 481 -7.61 16.13 -5.90
N ALA A 482 -7.81 15.35 -6.95
CA ALA A 482 -6.78 14.96 -7.90
C ALA A 482 -6.94 15.80 -9.18
N PHE A 483 -5.97 16.67 -9.46
CA PHE A 483 -5.87 17.41 -10.70
C PHE A 483 -5.02 16.62 -11.70
N TRP A 484 -5.68 16.01 -12.70
CA TRP A 484 -5.01 15.29 -13.78
C TRP A 484 -4.38 16.21 -14.83
N THR A 485 -4.86 17.45 -14.90
CA THR A 485 -4.28 18.56 -15.67
C THR A 485 -4.35 19.84 -14.83
N SER A 486 -3.53 20.83 -15.16
CA SER A 486 -3.66 22.18 -14.60
C SER A 486 -5.06 22.75 -14.87
N GLY A 487 -5.52 23.64 -14.01
CA GLY A 487 -6.76 24.38 -14.22
C GLY A 487 -7.53 24.62 -12.93
N GLN A 488 -8.77 25.07 -13.11
CA GLN A 488 -9.66 25.45 -12.02
C GLN A 488 -10.68 24.36 -11.71
N TYR A 489 -11.07 24.25 -10.45
CA TYR A 489 -12.11 23.40 -9.93
C TYR A 489 -12.95 24.13 -8.89
N THR A 490 -14.27 23.98 -8.97
CA THR A 490 -15.20 24.49 -7.95
C THR A 490 -15.86 23.32 -7.26
N ALA A 491 -15.53 23.13 -5.97
CA ALA A 491 -16.08 22.04 -5.17
C ALA A 491 -17.57 22.28 -4.88
N PRO A 492 -18.45 21.31 -5.18
CA PRO A 492 -19.90 21.50 -5.08
C PRO A 492 -20.42 21.58 -3.63
N TRP A 493 -19.60 21.25 -2.63
CA TRP A 493 -20.03 21.11 -1.23
C TRP A 493 -19.76 22.32 -0.33
N LYS A 494 -18.78 23.17 -0.66
CA LYS A 494 -18.22 24.18 0.26
C LYS A 494 -17.84 25.52 -0.40
N SER A 495 -18.41 25.88 -1.54
CA SER A 495 -18.08 27.11 -2.30
C SER A 495 -16.57 27.35 -2.41
N ALA A 496 -15.79 26.27 -2.54
CA ALA A 496 -14.34 26.33 -2.62
C ALA A 496 -13.95 26.30 -4.09
N GLU A 497 -13.24 27.33 -4.54
CA GLU A 497 -12.68 27.45 -5.87
C GLU A 497 -11.17 27.31 -5.76
N ILE A 498 -10.62 26.29 -6.43
CA ILE A 498 -9.21 25.94 -6.38
C ILE A 498 -8.68 25.96 -7.81
N TYR A 499 -7.61 26.70 -8.05
CA TYR A 499 -6.84 26.64 -9.28
C TYR A 499 -5.42 26.14 -9.00
N VAL A 500 -4.91 25.29 -9.89
CA VAL A 500 -3.52 24.83 -9.89
C VAL A 500 -2.90 25.04 -11.26
N ASP A 501 -1.63 25.44 -11.29
CA ASP A 501 -0.88 25.67 -12.53
C ASP A 501 -0.29 24.39 -13.14
N ASN A 502 -0.30 23.28 -12.39
CA ASN A 502 0.22 21.97 -12.80
C ASN A 502 -0.64 20.82 -12.24
N PRO A 503 -0.59 19.61 -12.85
CA PRO A 503 -1.20 18.42 -12.27
C PRO A 503 -0.65 18.11 -10.88
N CYS A 504 -1.53 17.84 -9.92
CA CYS A 504 -1.15 17.55 -8.54
C CYS A 504 -2.29 16.89 -7.77
N VAL A 505 -2.05 16.54 -6.51
CA VAL A 505 -3.12 16.19 -5.56
C VAL A 505 -3.17 17.22 -4.44
N VAL A 506 -4.38 17.53 -3.98
CA VAL A 506 -4.65 18.52 -2.92
C VAL A 506 -5.61 17.91 -1.89
N LEU A 507 -5.26 18.01 -0.61
CA LEU A 507 -6.21 17.88 0.50
C LEU A 507 -6.42 19.28 1.09
N LEU A 508 -7.68 19.70 1.19
CA LEU A 508 -8.08 20.97 1.78
C LEU A 508 -8.97 20.66 2.99
N LYS A 509 -8.40 20.78 4.19
CA LYS A 509 -9.04 20.44 5.45
C LYS A 509 -9.32 21.68 6.28
N CYS A 510 -10.57 21.87 6.69
CA CYS A 510 -10.90 22.88 7.69
C CYS A 510 -10.36 22.42 9.05
N ILE A 511 -9.58 23.27 9.73
CA ILE A 511 -9.03 22.98 11.07
C ILE A 511 -9.41 24.05 12.10
N GLY A 512 -10.19 25.05 11.69
CA GLY A 512 -10.60 26.16 12.53
C GLY A 512 -11.41 27.18 11.73
N ARG A 513 -11.87 28.23 12.41
CA ARG A 513 -12.67 29.29 11.76
C ARG A 513 -11.86 29.99 10.67
N LYS A 514 -12.21 29.72 9.41
CA LYS A 514 -11.48 30.21 8.22
C LYS A 514 -10.00 29.81 8.19
N THR A 515 -9.61 28.79 8.93
CA THR A 515 -8.25 28.27 8.98
C THR A 515 -8.24 26.89 8.32
N TYR A 516 -7.46 26.75 7.26
CA TYR A 516 -7.39 25.54 6.47
C TYR A 516 -5.97 25.00 6.46
N ARG A 517 -5.88 23.68 6.60
CA ARG A 517 -4.68 22.94 6.27
C ARG A 517 -4.77 22.50 4.82
N ILE A 518 -3.76 22.88 4.05
CA ILE A 518 -3.64 22.55 2.62
C ILE A 518 -2.44 21.63 2.46
N THR A 519 -2.70 20.40 2.02
CA THR A 519 -1.66 19.41 1.75
C THR A 519 -1.56 19.19 0.25
N VAL A 520 -0.38 19.39 -0.32
CA VAL A 520 -0.14 19.30 -1.76
C VAL A 520 1.03 18.36 -2.05
N ALA A 521 0.89 17.50 -3.05
CA ALA A 521 1.99 16.69 -3.55
C ALA A 521 1.99 16.67 -5.10
N ASP A 522 3.17 16.43 -5.67
CA ASP A 522 3.35 16.08 -7.08
C ASP A 522 3.54 14.56 -7.23
N PRO A 523 2.51 13.83 -7.69
CA PRO A 523 2.62 12.40 -8.01
C PRO A 523 3.70 12.06 -9.04
N SER A 524 4.04 12.98 -9.95
CA SER A 524 5.06 12.71 -10.96
C SER A 524 6.49 12.68 -10.41
N GLN A 525 6.72 13.33 -9.27
CA GLN A 525 8.03 13.52 -8.64
C GLN A 525 9.02 14.30 -9.52
N LYS A 526 8.52 15.25 -10.31
CA LYS A 526 9.33 16.03 -11.28
C LYS A 526 9.29 17.53 -11.03
N LEU A 527 8.24 18.03 -10.39
CA LEU A 527 8.07 19.46 -10.14
C LEU A 527 8.85 19.89 -8.90
N THR A 528 9.41 21.09 -8.95
CA THR A 528 10.03 21.75 -7.79
C THR A 528 9.08 22.72 -7.11
N THR A 529 8.03 23.16 -7.81
CA THR A 529 7.02 24.09 -7.29
C THR A 529 5.65 23.81 -7.90
N ILE A 530 4.58 24.11 -7.16
CA ILE A 530 3.20 24.23 -7.67
C ILE A 530 2.64 25.58 -7.26
N GLY A 531 2.07 26.31 -8.22
CA GLY A 531 1.22 27.48 -7.97
C GLY A 531 -0.22 27.05 -7.70
N LEU A 532 -0.76 27.49 -6.57
CA LEU A 532 -2.11 27.20 -6.11
C LEU A 532 -2.84 28.53 -5.84
N SER A 533 -4.10 28.61 -6.23
CA SER A 533 -4.99 29.71 -5.85
C SER A 533 -6.22 29.10 -5.18
N VAL A 534 -6.58 29.59 -4.01
CA VAL A 534 -7.76 29.11 -3.27
C VAL A 534 -8.64 30.29 -2.92
N LYS A 535 -9.93 30.15 -3.18
CA LYS A 535 -10.98 31.07 -2.74
C LYS A 535 -12.08 30.27 -2.04
N LEU A 536 -12.44 30.68 -0.84
CA LEU A 536 -13.48 30.04 -0.03
C LEU A 536 -14.64 30.99 0.19
N ASP A 537 -15.85 30.61 -0.20
CA ASP A 537 -17.03 31.47 -0.10
C ASP A 537 -16.75 32.89 -0.67
N ASP A 538 -17.03 33.94 0.10
CA ASP A 538 -16.78 35.34 -0.23
C ASP A 538 -15.42 35.86 0.24
N SER A 539 -14.47 34.98 0.60
CA SER A 539 -13.12 35.39 0.99
C SER A 539 -12.31 35.96 -0.19
N GLU A 540 -11.27 36.70 0.15
CA GLU A 540 -10.26 37.08 -0.83
C GLU A 540 -9.55 35.84 -1.37
N ASN A 541 -9.23 35.87 -2.66
CA ASN A 541 -8.44 34.82 -3.28
C ASN A 541 -7.01 34.80 -2.69
N ARG A 542 -6.56 33.62 -2.25
CA ARG A 542 -5.20 33.41 -1.72
C ARG A 542 -4.35 32.68 -2.75
N ASN A 543 -3.31 33.34 -3.22
CA ASN A 543 -2.29 32.74 -4.08
C ASN A 543 -1.16 32.17 -3.21
N ILE A 544 -0.78 30.93 -3.49
CA ILE A 544 0.15 30.13 -2.70
C ILE A 544 1.15 29.50 -3.66
N THR A 545 2.44 29.61 -3.34
CA THR A 545 3.48 28.84 -4.01
C THR A 545 3.95 27.73 -3.07
N VAL A 546 3.79 26.48 -3.49
CA VAL A 546 4.22 25.31 -2.74
C VAL A 546 5.58 24.88 -3.27
N ASN A 547 6.63 24.97 -2.45
CA ASN A 547 7.95 24.43 -2.77
C ASN A 547 7.96 22.92 -2.48
N LEU A 548 8.11 22.11 -3.52
CA LEU A 548 8.05 20.66 -3.41
C LEU A 548 9.44 20.06 -3.09
N PRO A 549 9.50 18.96 -2.32
CA PRO A 549 10.74 18.23 -2.11
C PRO A 549 11.28 17.63 -3.41
N THR A 550 12.60 17.50 -3.50
CA THR A 550 13.31 16.93 -4.65
C THR A 550 14.17 15.73 -4.25
N GLY A 551 14.75 15.04 -5.24
CA GLY A 551 15.63 13.90 -5.00
C GLY A 551 14.90 12.75 -4.34
N ILE A 552 15.51 12.13 -3.32
CA ILE A 552 14.91 10.98 -2.64
C ILE A 552 13.61 11.31 -1.89
N LEU A 553 13.37 12.59 -1.58
CA LEU A 553 12.15 13.07 -0.93
C LEU A 553 11.04 13.44 -1.93
N ALA A 554 11.31 13.41 -3.24
CA ALA A 554 10.32 13.78 -4.24
C ALA A 554 9.05 12.91 -4.14
N GLY A 555 7.88 13.55 -4.23
CA GLY A 555 6.58 12.92 -3.99
C GLY A 555 6.09 13.01 -2.54
N LYS A 556 6.93 13.39 -1.58
CA LYS A 556 6.49 13.74 -0.23
C LYS A 556 5.60 14.99 -0.27
N ALA A 557 4.45 14.92 0.40
CA ALA A 557 3.51 16.03 0.46
C ALA A 557 4.03 17.18 1.34
N ILE A 558 3.63 18.39 1.00
CA ILE A 558 3.86 19.61 1.76
C ILE A 558 2.56 20.08 2.37
N VAL A 559 2.60 20.44 3.64
CA VAL A 559 1.46 20.93 4.42
C VAL A 559 1.66 22.42 4.69
N GLN A 560 0.63 23.22 4.45
CA GLN A 560 0.58 24.63 4.80
C GLN A 560 -0.71 24.95 5.55
N ILE A 561 -0.63 25.84 6.54
CA ILE A 561 -1.80 26.37 7.24
C ILE A 561 -2.08 27.77 6.69
N VAL A 562 -3.31 28.00 6.25
CA VAL A 562 -3.73 29.24 5.61
C VAL A 562 -4.99 29.77 6.27
N GLU A 563 -5.00 31.07 6.56
CA GLU A 563 -6.15 31.79 7.10
C GLU A 563 -6.79 32.66 6.01
N PHE A 564 -8.12 32.62 5.93
CA PHE A 564 -8.93 33.28 4.90
C PHE A 564 -9.68 34.51 5.41
#